data_AF-A0A9P9ARH6-F1
#
_entry.id   AF-A0A9P9ARH6-F1
#
_cell.length_a   1.000
_cell.length_b   1.000
_cell.length_c   1.000
_cell.angle_alpha   90.00
_cell.angle_beta   90.00
_cell.angle_gamma   90.00
#
_symmetry.space_group_name_H-M   'P 1'
#
loop_
_entity.id
_entity.type
_entity.pdbx_description
1 polymer ?
#
loop_
_entity_poly.entity_id
_entity_poly.type
_entity_poly.pdbx_seq_one_letter_code
_entity_poly.pdbx_strand_id
1 'polypeptide(L)'
;MVMTLATPPSLPAAAPGCCPGCGYALPADLDDSHGQLLQAQAKIHDLETQVRLLNEKATAAVDRWADYEDELTKLRAQLPQNQSRRQPPQEEDDRPPPPPPKSPAATNSRMSFLQSGTSRLSALLTPRKSTPELRTLDTRTHQHHQHPHPAQRNASSPVPPPSPSNEDLLEALSREQNLRKEAEGQVAATSKEIEELSAALFEQANEMVAEERRARAKLEERVGELERRDAEKRRRLEKLEGAMQRIERVRLLLAESDDSDEDALDEEEEDVEFRGYEELERLKNRQHGNTTMKPGEPVTL
;
A
#
# COMPACT_ATOMS: atom_id res chain seq x y z
N MET A 1 30.15 -42.60 89.47
CA MET A 1 31.53 -42.64 88.95
C MET A 1 31.68 -41.56 87.91
N VAL A 2 32.66 -40.70 88.13
CA VAL A 2 33.11 -39.62 87.25
C VAL A 2 33.64 -40.23 85.94
N MET A 3 33.34 -39.64 84.79
CA MET A 3 34.27 -39.53 83.67
C MET A 3 33.87 -38.31 82.82
N THR A 4 34.87 -37.49 82.56
CA THR A 4 34.86 -36.14 82.02
C THR A 4 35.41 -36.13 80.58
N LEU A 5 34.95 -35.15 79.79
CA LEU A 5 35.57 -34.50 78.62
C LEU A 5 35.63 -35.24 77.27
N ALA A 6 35.14 -34.56 76.22
CA ALA A 6 35.98 -34.07 75.12
C ALA A 6 35.20 -33.12 74.17
N THR A 7 35.66 -31.88 74.11
CA THR A 7 35.27 -30.84 73.14
C THR A 7 35.97 -31.11 71.79
N PRO A 8 35.28 -31.11 70.64
CA PRO A 8 35.95 -31.12 69.34
C PRO A 8 36.42 -29.70 68.95
N PRO A 9 37.57 -29.58 68.25
CA PRO A 9 38.20 -28.30 67.96
C PRO A 9 37.44 -27.50 66.89
N SER A 10 37.34 -26.19 67.14
CA SER A 10 37.01 -25.18 66.15
C SER A 10 37.98 -25.26 64.98
N LEU A 11 37.48 -25.56 63.78
CA LEU A 11 38.20 -25.35 62.53
C LEU A 11 38.34 -23.84 62.28
N PRO A 12 39.48 -23.35 61.79
CA PRO A 12 39.65 -21.96 61.43
C PRO A 12 38.73 -21.62 60.25
N ALA A 13 38.03 -20.49 60.37
CA ALA A 13 37.25 -19.89 59.30
C ALA A 13 38.14 -19.74 58.05
N ALA A 14 37.87 -20.58 57.04
CA ALA A 14 38.48 -20.44 55.73
C ALA A 14 38.00 -19.11 55.13
N ALA A 15 38.96 -18.25 54.78
CA ALA A 15 38.69 -17.06 54.01
C ALA A 15 37.96 -17.45 52.70
N PRO A 16 36.91 -16.71 52.31
CA PRO A 16 36.20 -16.98 51.07
C PRO A 16 37.11 -16.63 49.89
N GLY A 17 37.51 -17.61 49.07
CA GLY A 17 38.16 -17.31 47.77
C GLY A 17 39.17 -18.31 47.20
N CYS A 18 39.54 -19.41 47.88
CA CYS A 18 40.54 -20.36 47.34
C CYS A 18 39.97 -21.78 47.17
N CYS A 19 40.19 -22.37 45.99
CA CYS A 19 39.74 -23.73 45.67
C CYS A 19 40.70 -24.80 46.25
N PRO A 20 40.17 -25.84 46.92
CA PRO A 20 40.98 -26.77 47.71
C PRO A 20 41.77 -27.82 46.89
N GLY A 21 41.70 -27.79 45.56
CA GLY A 21 42.40 -28.73 44.67
C GLY A 21 43.67 -28.21 44.00
N CYS A 22 43.83 -26.89 43.83
CA CYS A 22 44.98 -26.33 43.10
C CYS A 22 45.56 -25.04 43.69
N GLY A 23 45.06 -24.56 44.84
CA GLY A 23 45.71 -23.50 45.63
C GLY A 23 45.77 -22.12 44.99
N TYR A 24 45.13 -21.91 43.85
CA TYR A 24 45.01 -20.60 43.21
C TYR A 24 43.86 -19.80 43.83
N ALA A 25 44.14 -18.55 44.17
CA ALA A 25 43.12 -17.59 44.54
C ALA A 25 42.30 -17.24 43.28
N LEU A 26 41.00 -17.53 43.34
CA LEU A 26 40.10 -17.24 42.24
C LEU A 26 39.92 -15.71 42.16
N PRO A 27 40.18 -15.07 41.00
CA PRO A 27 39.98 -13.63 40.85
C PRO A 27 38.51 -13.28 41.13
N ALA A 28 38.28 -12.19 41.89
CA ALA A 28 36.95 -11.71 42.28
C ALA A 28 36.01 -11.45 41.08
N ASP A 29 36.55 -11.33 39.87
CA ASP A 29 35.81 -11.21 38.60
C ASP A 29 35.01 -12.48 38.23
N LEU A 30 35.28 -13.62 38.87
CA LEU A 30 34.50 -14.86 38.66
C LEU A 30 33.08 -14.74 39.18
N ASP A 31 32.87 -14.05 40.30
CA ASP A 31 31.54 -13.82 40.86
C ASP A 31 30.71 -12.89 39.95
N ASP A 32 31.35 -11.86 39.37
CA ASP A 32 30.73 -10.99 38.36
C ASP A 32 30.41 -11.75 37.06
N SER A 33 31.31 -12.63 36.60
CA SER A 33 31.07 -13.49 35.43
C SER A 33 29.93 -14.48 35.65
N HIS A 34 29.79 -15.01 36.86
CA HIS A 34 28.72 -15.91 37.25
C HIS A 34 27.37 -15.18 37.30
N GLY A 35 27.34 -13.95 37.84
CA GLY A 35 26.17 -13.07 37.81
C GLY A 35 25.74 -12.73 36.38
N GLN A 36 26.69 -12.43 35.49
CA GLN A 36 26.41 -12.16 34.07
C GLN A 36 25.85 -13.40 33.35
N LEU A 37 26.35 -14.61 33.67
CA LEU A 37 25.83 -15.85 33.09
C LEU A 37 24.38 -16.11 33.53
N LEU A 38 24.05 -15.89 34.80
CA LEU A 38 22.68 -16.01 35.32
C LEU A 38 21.74 -15.00 34.66
N GLN A 39 22.21 -13.75 34.49
CA GLN A 39 21.45 -12.72 33.78
C GLN A 39 21.22 -13.08 32.31
N ALA A 40 22.25 -13.61 31.64
CA ALA A 40 22.13 -14.09 30.26
C ALA A 40 21.15 -15.25 30.15
N GLN A 41 21.18 -16.21 31.08
CA GLN A 41 20.21 -17.32 31.12
C GLN A 41 18.77 -16.84 31.33
N ALA A 42 18.54 -15.89 32.24
CA ALA A 42 17.21 -15.30 32.44
C ALA A 42 16.72 -14.60 31.16
N LYS A 43 17.60 -13.84 30.50
CA LYS A 43 17.27 -13.15 29.24
C LYS A 43 16.98 -14.12 28.10
N ILE A 44 17.72 -15.22 28.00
CA ILE A 44 17.47 -16.28 27.01
C ILE A 44 16.08 -16.87 27.24
N HIS A 45 15.75 -17.24 28.48
CA HIS A 45 14.43 -17.76 28.81
C HIS A 45 13.31 -16.78 28.44
N ASP A 46 13.46 -15.50 28.78
CA ASP A 46 12.49 -14.46 28.40
C ASP A 46 12.33 -14.35 26.88
N LEU A 47 13.44 -14.34 26.13
CA LEU A 47 13.39 -14.31 24.67
C LEU A 47 12.73 -15.56 24.09
N GLU A 48 12.99 -16.74 24.65
CA GLU A 48 12.33 -17.99 24.24
C GLU A 48 10.82 -17.94 24.46
N THR A 49 10.35 -17.38 25.59
CA THR A 49 8.92 -17.19 25.84
C THR A 49 8.29 -16.20 24.86
N GLN A 50 8.98 -15.11 24.54
CA GLN A 50 8.50 -14.13 23.56
C GLN A 50 8.42 -14.74 22.15
N VAL A 51 9.42 -15.52 21.75
CA VAL A 51 9.41 -16.23 20.46
C VAL A 51 8.24 -17.21 20.40
N ARG A 52 7.97 -17.96 21.47
CA ARG A 52 6.80 -18.86 21.53
C ARG A 52 5.48 -18.09 21.39
N LEU A 53 5.32 -16.98 22.12
CA LEU A 53 4.12 -16.15 22.05
C LEU A 53 3.93 -15.52 20.66
N LEU A 54 5.02 -15.05 20.04
CA LEU A 54 4.98 -14.50 18.70
C LEU A 54 4.61 -15.57 17.67
N ASN A 55 5.11 -16.79 17.83
CA ASN A 55 4.75 -17.91 16.96
C ASN A 55 3.27 -18.27 17.10
N GLU A 56 2.73 -18.33 18.33
CA GLU A 56 1.29 -18.55 18.58
C GLU A 56 0.43 -17.44 17.95
N LYS A 57 0.87 -16.18 18.04
CA LYS A 57 0.19 -15.07 17.38
C LYS A 57 0.26 -15.15 15.86
N ALA A 58 1.40 -15.59 15.32
CA ALA A 58 1.57 -15.77 13.88
C ALA A 58 0.66 -16.89 13.37
N THR A 59 0.58 -18.04 14.07
CA THR A 59 -0.34 -19.13 13.71
C THR A 59 -1.79 -18.68 13.78
N ALA A 60 -2.20 -17.98 14.85
CA ALA A 60 -3.55 -17.44 14.97
C ALA A 60 -3.89 -16.40 13.88
N ALA A 61 -2.90 -15.63 13.41
CA ALA A 61 -3.09 -14.71 12.29
C ALA A 61 -3.25 -15.45 10.96
N VAL A 62 -2.48 -16.51 10.74
CA VAL A 62 -2.59 -17.36 9.54
C VAL A 62 -3.94 -18.08 9.49
N ASP A 63 -4.44 -18.59 10.62
CA ASP A 63 -5.77 -19.22 10.70
C ASP A 63 -6.87 -18.22 10.30
N ARG A 64 -6.81 -16.98 10.82
CA ARG A 64 -7.75 -15.91 10.42
C ARG A 64 -7.63 -15.54 8.94
N TRP A 65 -6.43 -15.60 8.36
CA TRP A 65 -6.25 -15.34 6.94
C TRP A 65 -6.87 -16.42 6.08
N ALA A 66 -6.80 -17.69 6.51
CA ALA A 66 -7.50 -18.78 5.85
C ALA A 66 -9.03 -18.56 5.86
N ASP A 67 -9.60 -18.12 6.99
CA ASP A 67 -11.03 -17.77 7.06
C ASP A 67 -11.40 -16.65 6.06
N TYR A 68 -10.58 -15.60 5.95
CA TYR A 68 -10.81 -14.53 4.98
C TYR A 68 -10.65 -14.98 3.52
N GLU A 69 -9.75 -15.91 3.23
CA GLU A 69 -9.64 -16.50 1.89
C GLU A 69 -10.90 -17.30 1.53
N ASP A 70 -11.45 -18.06 2.47
CA ASP A 70 -12.72 -18.79 2.29
C ASP A 70 -13.91 -17.82 2.06
N GLU A 71 -13.97 -16.70 2.77
CA GLU A 71 -14.97 -15.66 2.51
C GLU A 71 -14.80 -15.04 1.10
N LEU A 72 -13.57 -14.74 0.70
CA LEU A 72 -13.26 -14.22 -0.63
C LEU A 72 -13.65 -15.19 -1.74
N THR A 73 -13.38 -16.49 -1.59
CA THR A 73 -13.78 -17.50 -2.57
C THR A 73 -15.30 -17.62 -2.65
N LYS A 74 -16.00 -17.59 -1.50
CA LYS A 74 -17.46 -17.59 -1.43
C LYS A 74 -18.07 -16.36 -2.12
N LEU A 75 -17.55 -15.16 -1.87
CA LEU A 75 -18.03 -13.93 -2.51
C LEU A 75 -17.77 -13.94 -4.02
N ARG A 76 -16.60 -14.45 -4.47
CA ARG A 76 -16.31 -14.63 -5.89
C ARG A 76 -17.23 -15.64 -6.56
N ALA A 77 -17.62 -16.71 -5.88
CA ALA A 77 -18.59 -17.67 -6.41
C ALA A 77 -20.01 -17.07 -6.52
N GLN A 78 -20.36 -16.14 -5.63
CA GLN A 78 -21.66 -15.43 -5.65
C GLN A 78 -21.73 -14.33 -6.71
N LEU A 79 -20.59 -13.74 -7.12
CA LEU A 79 -20.55 -12.64 -8.10
C LEU A 79 -21.13 -13.02 -9.48
N PRO A 80 -20.79 -14.18 -10.09
CA PRO A 80 -21.42 -14.66 -11.33
C PRO A 80 -22.92 -14.95 -11.17
N GLN A 81 -23.33 -15.49 -10.01
CA GLN A 81 -24.74 -15.76 -9.71
C GLN A 81 -25.56 -14.46 -9.63
N ASN A 82 -24.99 -13.40 -9.06
CA ASN A 82 -25.66 -12.10 -8.98
C ASN A 82 -25.65 -11.33 -10.31
N GLN A 83 -24.62 -11.49 -11.16
CA GLN A 83 -24.58 -10.86 -12.48
C GLN A 83 -25.54 -11.52 -13.48
N SER A 84 -25.73 -12.85 -13.42
CA SER A 84 -26.65 -13.53 -14.35
C SER A 84 -28.13 -13.22 -14.10
N ARG A 85 -28.48 -12.62 -12.95
CA ARG A 85 -29.84 -12.19 -12.60
C ARG A 85 -30.13 -10.71 -12.96
N ARG A 86 -29.17 -9.97 -13.54
CA ARG A 86 -29.27 -8.52 -13.83
C ARG A 86 -29.16 -8.12 -15.32
N GLN A 87 -29.36 -9.03 -16.28
CA GLN A 87 -29.47 -8.63 -17.70
C GLN A 87 -30.92 -8.62 -18.19
N PRO A 88 -31.51 -7.45 -18.49
CA PRO A 88 -32.63 -7.33 -19.43
C PRO A 88 -32.10 -7.40 -20.89
N PRO A 89 -32.88 -7.89 -21.86
CA PRO A 89 -32.50 -7.85 -23.27
C PRO A 89 -32.63 -6.41 -23.79
N GLN A 90 -31.52 -5.82 -24.25
CA GLN A 90 -31.56 -4.55 -24.98
C GLN A 90 -31.71 -4.83 -26.47
N GLU A 91 -32.73 -4.19 -27.04
CA GLU A 91 -33.08 -4.14 -28.46
C GLU A 91 -31.96 -3.50 -29.29
N GLU A 92 -31.75 -4.06 -30.48
CA GLU A 92 -30.86 -3.57 -31.52
C GLU A 92 -31.41 -2.27 -32.13
N ASP A 93 -30.57 -1.24 -32.26
CA ASP A 93 -30.82 -0.11 -33.16
C ASP A 93 -29.56 0.22 -33.96
N ASP A 94 -29.78 0.46 -35.25
CA ASP A 94 -28.85 0.47 -36.37
C ASP A 94 -27.87 1.67 -36.37
N ARG A 95 -26.55 1.42 -36.35
CA ARG A 95 -25.58 2.37 -36.95
C ARG A 95 -24.23 1.73 -37.34
N PRO A 96 -23.68 1.99 -38.55
CA PRO A 96 -22.41 1.41 -38.99
C PRO A 96 -21.17 2.18 -38.46
N PRO A 97 -20.00 1.51 -38.30
CA PRO A 97 -18.77 2.11 -37.76
C PRO A 97 -17.88 2.77 -38.84
N PRO A 98 -17.11 3.84 -38.52
CA PRO A 98 -16.05 4.36 -39.39
C PRO A 98 -14.68 3.66 -39.17
N PRO A 99 -13.78 3.62 -40.18
CA PRO A 99 -12.52 2.87 -40.16
C PRO A 99 -11.34 3.61 -39.49
N PRO A 100 -10.29 2.90 -38.99
CA PRO A 100 -9.05 3.50 -38.47
C PRO A 100 -8.04 3.75 -39.61
N PRO A 101 -6.98 4.60 -39.43
CA PRO A 101 -5.67 3.97 -39.23
C PRO A 101 -4.52 4.80 -38.55
N LYS A 102 -3.48 4.05 -38.16
CA LYS A 102 -2.01 4.34 -38.06
C LYS A 102 -1.39 4.83 -36.74
N SER A 103 -0.78 3.87 -36.05
CA SER A 103 0.37 4.02 -35.13
C SER A 103 1.66 4.44 -35.89
N PRO A 104 2.76 4.83 -35.21
CA PRO A 104 3.66 3.80 -34.67
C PRO A 104 4.37 4.10 -33.33
N ALA A 105 4.72 2.98 -32.67
CA ALA A 105 5.90 2.71 -31.85
C ALA A 105 6.09 3.41 -30.49
N ALA A 106 5.92 2.63 -29.41
CA ALA A 106 7.02 2.35 -28.48
C ALA A 106 6.72 1.07 -27.67
N THR A 107 7.77 0.29 -27.50
CA THR A 107 7.87 -1.06 -26.96
C THR A 107 7.63 -1.12 -25.45
N ASN A 108 6.82 -2.08 -24.98
CA ASN A 108 7.21 -2.98 -23.89
C ASN A 108 6.35 -4.24 -23.89
N SER A 109 6.99 -5.31 -24.35
CA SER A 109 6.49 -6.67 -24.36
C SER A 109 6.87 -7.33 -23.05
N ARG A 110 5.90 -7.84 -22.29
CA ARG A 110 6.05 -8.98 -21.38
C ARG A 110 4.67 -9.54 -21.03
N MET A 111 4.51 -10.83 -21.36
CA MET A 111 3.45 -11.76 -20.97
C MET A 111 2.23 -11.88 -21.90
N SER A 112 2.47 -12.54 -23.04
CA SER A 112 1.52 -13.50 -23.62
C SER A 112 1.78 -14.87 -22.97
N PHE A 113 0.75 -15.60 -22.58
CA PHE A 113 0.57 -17.06 -22.83
C PHE A 113 -0.66 -17.57 -22.09
N LEU A 114 -1.78 -17.65 -22.83
CA LEU A 114 -2.71 -18.80 -22.95
C LEU A 114 -4.13 -18.30 -23.22
N GLN A 115 -4.34 -18.06 -24.51
CA GLN A 115 -5.63 -18.13 -25.18
C GLN A 115 -5.84 -19.58 -25.64
N SER A 116 -6.93 -20.22 -25.25
CA SER A 116 -7.58 -21.37 -25.89
C SER A 116 -8.82 -21.71 -25.05
N GLY A 117 -10.06 -21.77 -25.55
CA GLY A 117 -10.62 -21.65 -26.88
C GLY A 117 -12.10 -22.08 -26.83
N THR A 118 -12.81 -21.88 -27.96
CA THR A 118 -14.03 -22.62 -28.37
C THR A 118 -15.42 -22.13 -27.96
N SER A 119 -15.77 -20.87 -28.23
CA SER A 119 -17.19 -20.46 -28.36
C SER A 119 -17.77 -20.84 -29.74
N ARG A 120 -17.76 -22.12 -30.12
CA ARG A 120 -18.35 -22.61 -31.39
C ARG A 120 -19.11 -23.94 -31.28
N LEU A 121 -19.77 -24.22 -30.17
CA LEU A 121 -20.61 -25.42 -30.03
C LEU A 121 -22.00 -25.07 -29.48
N SER A 122 -22.82 -24.39 -30.27
CA SER A 122 -24.27 -24.27 -30.01
C SER A 122 -25.06 -24.04 -31.30
N ALA A 123 -24.85 -24.91 -32.30
CA ALA A 123 -25.65 -24.94 -33.53
C ALA A 123 -26.50 -26.22 -33.65
N LEU A 124 -26.62 -27.03 -32.61
CA LEU A 124 -27.40 -28.26 -32.65
C LEU A 124 -28.05 -28.49 -31.29
N LEU A 125 -29.37 -28.26 -31.20
CA LEU A 125 -30.40 -29.01 -30.46
C LEU A 125 -31.73 -28.21 -30.42
N THR A 126 -32.56 -28.43 -31.44
CA THR A 126 -34.01 -28.18 -31.53
C THR A 126 -34.82 -28.92 -30.43
N PRO A 127 -36.04 -28.50 -30.00
CA PRO A 127 -37.28 -28.77 -30.77
C PRO A 127 -38.47 -27.77 -30.66
N ARG A 128 -39.21 -27.67 -31.78
CA ARG A 128 -40.56 -27.09 -31.97
C ARG A 128 -41.53 -27.26 -30.79
N LYS A 129 -42.29 -26.21 -30.43
CA LYS A 129 -43.78 -26.19 -30.48
C LYS A 129 -44.37 -24.78 -30.23
N SER A 130 -45.02 -24.20 -31.23
CA SER A 130 -46.22 -23.38 -31.02
C SER A 130 -47.07 -23.40 -32.30
N THR A 131 -48.36 -23.55 -32.08
CA THR A 131 -49.46 -23.80 -33.03
C THR A 131 -50.11 -22.47 -33.47
N PRO A 132 -51.34 -22.41 -34.02
CA PRO A 132 -51.61 -21.94 -35.39
C PRO A 132 -52.39 -20.61 -35.48
N GLU A 133 -52.51 -20.10 -36.70
CA GLU A 133 -53.64 -19.27 -37.24
C GLU A 133 -54.09 -18.01 -36.49
N LEU A 134 -53.94 -16.85 -37.15
CA LEU A 134 -55.03 -15.88 -37.29
C LEU A 134 -54.81 -14.99 -38.51
N ARG A 135 -55.72 -15.14 -39.49
CA ARG A 135 -55.86 -14.30 -40.68
C ARG A 135 -56.80 -13.13 -40.38
N THR A 136 -56.55 -11.95 -40.96
CA THR A 136 -57.55 -11.02 -41.53
C THR A 136 -56.83 -10.09 -42.52
N LEU A 137 -57.07 -10.22 -43.83
CA LEU A 137 -57.84 -9.32 -44.74
C LEU A 137 -57.20 -7.92 -44.87
N ASP A 138 -56.89 -7.34 -46.05
CA ASP A 138 -57.33 -7.55 -47.42
C ASP A 138 -56.44 -6.75 -48.41
N THR A 139 -56.68 -6.90 -49.72
CA THR A 139 -56.26 -6.03 -50.88
C THR A 139 -55.14 -6.52 -51.81
N ARG A 140 -55.55 -7.36 -52.79
CA ARG A 140 -55.39 -7.19 -54.26
C ARG A 140 -53.98 -6.90 -54.83
N THR A 141 -53.41 -7.84 -55.60
CA THR A 141 -53.30 -7.87 -57.09
C THR A 141 -52.07 -8.69 -57.55
N HIS A 142 -52.25 -9.59 -58.55
CA HIS A 142 -51.24 -10.29 -59.39
C HIS A 142 -50.31 -11.31 -58.70
N GLN A 143 -49.86 -12.43 -59.27
CA GLN A 143 -50.17 -13.26 -60.44
C GLN A 143 -49.29 -14.53 -60.28
N HIS A 144 -49.81 -15.71 -60.64
CA HIS A 144 -49.09 -16.88 -61.16
C HIS A 144 -48.27 -17.86 -60.27
N HIS A 145 -48.60 -19.15 -60.50
CA HIS A 145 -47.76 -20.36 -60.58
C HIS A 145 -47.82 -21.46 -59.48
N GLN A 146 -48.68 -22.43 -59.78
CA GLN A 146 -48.50 -23.90 -59.82
C GLN A 146 -48.32 -24.73 -58.52
N HIS A 147 -49.15 -25.78 -58.48
CA HIS A 147 -49.19 -26.93 -57.56
C HIS A 147 -47.88 -27.74 -57.52
N PRO A 148 -47.68 -28.59 -56.49
CA PRO A 148 -48.10 -29.98 -56.63
C PRO A 148 -48.87 -30.55 -55.43
N HIS A 149 -49.79 -31.47 -55.73
CA HIS A 149 -50.40 -32.42 -54.78
C HIS A 149 -49.35 -33.40 -54.24
N PRO A 150 -49.63 -34.08 -53.11
CA PRO A 150 -49.95 -35.49 -53.29
C PRO A 150 -51.16 -36.00 -52.48
N ALA A 151 -51.94 -36.83 -53.18
CA ALA A 151 -52.64 -38.05 -52.77
C ALA A 151 -53.26 -38.16 -51.36
N GLN A 152 -54.59 -38.31 -51.40
CA GLN A 152 -55.45 -39.07 -50.49
C GLN A 152 -54.77 -40.31 -49.87
N ARG A 153 -55.07 -40.55 -48.59
CA ARG A 153 -55.66 -41.82 -48.10
C ARG A 153 -56.13 -41.71 -46.64
N ASN A 154 -57.33 -42.26 -46.43
CA ASN A 154 -57.94 -42.72 -45.18
C ASN A 154 -58.65 -41.68 -44.29
N ALA A 155 -59.93 -41.50 -44.61
CA ALA A 155 -60.96 -41.06 -43.69
C ALA A 155 -61.24 -42.14 -42.63
N SER A 156 -60.97 -41.82 -41.37
CA SER A 156 -61.72 -42.31 -40.22
C SER A 156 -62.04 -41.09 -39.38
N SER A 157 -63.27 -40.59 -39.49
CA SER A 157 -63.78 -39.48 -38.70
C SER A 157 -63.60 -39.75 -37.20
N PRO A 158 -62.94 -38.88 -36.43
CA PRO A 158 -63.17 -38.81 -35.00
C PRO A 158 -64.53 -38.15 -34.77
N VAL A 159 -65.35 -38.78 -33.94
CA VAL A 159 -66.60 -38.24 -33.41
C VAL A 159 -66.34 -36.81 -32.88
N PRO A 160 -67.17 -35.80 -33.24
CA PRO A 160 -67.02 -34.45 -32.67
C PRO A 160 -67.26 -34.51 -31.16
N PRO A 161 -66.42 -33.88 -30.33
CA PRO A 161 -66.67 -33.82 -28.89
C PRO A 161 -68.03 -33.17 -28.62
N PRO A 162 -68.75 -33.58 -27.56
CA PRO A 162 -70.02 -32.96 -27.19
C PRO A 162 -69.81 -31.45 -27.00
N SER A 163 -70.68 -30.64 -27.58
CA SER A 163 -70.69 -29.19 -27.40
C SER A 163 -70.78 -28.90 -25.90
N PRO A 164 -69.88 -28.09 -25.33
CA PRO A 164 -69.95 -27.76 -23.91
C PRO A 164 -71.30 -27.10 -23.63
N SER A 165 -71.96 -27.55 -22.57
CA SER A 165 -73.23 -26.94 -22.17
C SER A 165 -72.97 -25.50 -21.71
N ASN A 166 -73.98 -24.63 -21.74
CA ASN A 166 -73.83 -23.25 -21.26
C ASN A 166 -73.33 -23.19 -19.79
N GLU A 167 -73.67 -24.20 -18.99
CA GLU A 167 -73.23 -24.33 -17.60
C GLU A 167 -71.72 -24.63 -17.51
N ASP A 168 -71.21 -25.53 -18.36
CA ASP A 168 -69.78 -25.84 -18.44
C ASP A 168 -68.94 -24.61 -18.85
N LEU A 169 -69.49 -23.75 -19.71
CA LEU A 169 -68.83 -22.51 -20.16
C LEU A 169 -68.74 -21.46 -19.04
N LEU A 170 -69.81 -21.30 -18.25
CA LEU A 170 -69.80 -20.39 -17.10
C LEU A 170 -68.83 -20.88 -16.02
N GLU A 171 -68.81 -22.19 -15.76
CA GLU A 171 -67.88 -22.79 -14.81
C GLU A 171 -66.42 -22.61 -15.29
N ALA A 172 -66.14 -22.88 -16.58
CA ALA A 172 -64.83 -22.65 -17.18
C ALA A 172 -64.38 -21.18 -17.10
N LEU A 173 -65.27 -20.22 -17.38
CA LEU A 173 -64.98 -18.80 -17.27
C LEU A 173 -64.66 -18.40 -15.81
N SER A 174 -65.43 -18.91 -14.84
CA SER A 174 -65.16 -18.62 -13.43
C SER A 174 -63.81 -19.16 -12.96
N ARG A 175 -63.41 -20.36 -13.43
CA ARG A 175 -62.08 -20.92 -13.17
C ARG A 175 -60.98 -20.08 -13.80
N GLU A 176 -61.17 -19.63 -15.04
CA GLU A 176 -60.20 -18.78 -15.74
C GLU A 176 -60.02 -17.43 -15.05
N GLN A 177 -61.11 -16.78 -14.64
CA GLN A 177 -61.07 -15.54 -13.86
C GLN A 177 -60.38 -15.72 -12.50
N ASN A 178 -60.65 -16.82 -11.80
CA ASN A 178 -59.98 -17.12 -10.54
C ASN A 178 -58.47 -17.33 -10.73
N LEU A 179 -58.06 -18.06 -11.76
CA LEU A 179 -56.65 -18.26 -12.10
C LEU A 179 -55.97 -16.93 -12.47
N ARG A 180 -56.65 -16.05 -13.22
CA ARG A 180 -56.12 -14.71 -13.51
C ARG A 180 -55.96 -13.88 -12.25
N LYS A 181 -56.97 -13.84 -11.39
CA LYS A 181 -56.91 -13.09 -10.14
C LYS A 181 -55.78 -13.58 -9.25
N GLU A 182 -55.56 -14.89 -9.19
CA GLU A 182 -54.42 -15.47 -8.47
C GLU A 182 -53.08 -15.06 -9.09
N ALA A 183 -52.95 -15.16 -10.41
CA ALA A 183 -51.74 -14.74 -11.13
C ALA A 183 -51.45 -13.24 -10.96
N GLU A 184 -52.47 -12.39 -11.08
CA GLU A 184 -52.39 -10.94 -10.83
C GLU A 184 -51.96 -10.66 -9.38
N GLY A 185 -52.48 -11.43 -8.42
CA GLY A 185 -52.06 -11.35 -7.01
C GLY A 185 -50.59 -11.70 -6.81
N GLN A 186 -50.08 -12.75 -7.46
CA GLN A 186 -48.67 -13.12 -7.43
C GLN A 186 -47.78 -12.06 -8.08
N VAL A 187 -48.21 -11.48 -9.21
CA VAL A 187 -47.49 -10.38 -9.86
C VAL A 187 -47.46 -9.13 -8.96
N ALA A 188 -48.57 -8.78 -8.32
CA ALA A 188 -48.62 -7.67 -7.37
C ALA A 188 -47.72 -7.89 -6.15
N ALA A 189 -47.69 -9.12 -5.61
CA ALA A 189 -46.82 -9.49 -4.49
C ALA A 189 -45.34 -9.37 -4.88
N THR A 190 -44.95 -9.92 -6.02
CA THR A 190 -43.56 -9.83 -6.51
C THR A 190 -43.16 -8.39 -6.85
N SER A 191 -44.06 -7.56 -7.39
CA SER A 191 -43.82 -6.12 -7.60
C SER A 191 -43.50 -5.42 -6.28
N LYS A 192 -44.27 -5.69 -5.23
CA LYS A 192 -44.05 -5.11 -3.90
C LYS A 192 -42.71 -5.52 -3.30
N GLU A 193 -42.33 -6.79 -3.43
CA GLU A 193 -41.02 -7.27 -2.96
C GLU A 193 -39.86 -6.59 -3.72
N ILE A 194 -40.01 -6.38 -5.03
CA ILE A 194 -39.02 -5.67 -5.83
C ILE A 194 -38.92 -4.20 -5.39
N GLU A 195 -40.04 -3.55 -5.13
CA GLU A 195 -40.07 -2.18 -4.61
C GLU A 195 -39.38 -2.09 -3.25
N GLU A 196 -39.67 -2.99 -2.32
CA GLU A 196 -39.03 -3.07 -1.00
C GLU A 196 -37.52 -3.32 -1.09
N LEU A 197 -37.09 -4.26 -1.94
CA LEU A 197 -35.67 -4.52 -2.19
C LEU A 197 -34.98 -3.32 -2.83
N SER A 198 -35.66 -2.62 -3.74
CA SER A 198 -35.11 -1.42 -4.37
C SER A 198 -34.94 -0.29 -3.36
N ALA A 199 -35.94 -0.06 -2.49
CA ALA A 199 -35.89 0.94 -1.45
C ALA A 199 -34.76 0.65 -0.45
N ALA A 200 -34.63 -0.59 0.02
CA ALA A 200 -33.56 -1.01 0.91
C ALA A 200 -32.17 -0.81 0.29
N LEU A 201 -32.01 -1.14 -1.00
CA LEU A 201 -30.74 -0.96 -1.70
C LEU A 201 -30.38 0.52 -1.88
N PHE A 202 -31.37 1.38 -2.15
CA PHE A 202 -31.14 2.84 -2.23
C PHE A 202 -30.82 3.43 -0.86
N GLU A 203 -31.48 2.98 0.21
CA GLU A 203 -31.20 3.42 1.57
C GLU A 203 -29.77 3.04 1.99
N GLN A 204 -29.37 1.78 1.77
CA GLN A 204 -28.02 1.30 2.04
C GLN A 204 -26.97 2.06 1.22
N ALA A 205 -27.24 2.32 -0.06
CA ALA A 205 -26.36 3.11 -0.90
C ALA A 205 -26.22 4.55 -0.39
N ASN A 206 -27.32 5.18 0.03
CA ASN A 206 -27.31 6.52 0.60
C ASN A 206 -26.54 6.57 1.93
N GLU A 207 -26.69 5.57 2.78
CA GLU A 207 -25.94 5.46 4.03
C GLU A 207 -24.43 5.35 3.78
N MET A 208 -24.01 4.45 2.89
CA MET A 208 -22.60 4.28 2.52
C MET A 208 -21.99 5.59 1.98
N VAL A 209 -22.72 6.30 1.12
CA VAL A 209 -22.27 7.61 0.61
C VAL A 209 -22.22 8.66 1.71
N ALA A 210 -23.17 8.65 2.64
CA ALA A 210 -23.15 9.58 3.77
C ALA A 210 -21.94 9.32 4.68
N GLU A 211 -21.62 8.06 4.97
CA GLU A 211 -20.42 7.68 5.71
C GLU A 211 -19.14 8.10 4.99
N GLU A 212 -19.05 7.87 3.69
CA GLU A 212 -17.92 8.33 2.87
C GLU A 212 -17.77 9.85 2.95
N ARG A 213 -18.85 10.61 2.77
CA ARG A 213 -18.83 12.09 2.86
C ARG A 213 -18.36 12.55 4.23
N ARG A 214 -18.83 11.91 5.31
CA ARG A 214 -18.39 12.22 6.68
C ARG A 214 -16.92 11.88 6.90
N ALA A 215 -16.47 10.72 6.43
CA ALA A 215 -15.08 10.28 6.55
C ALA A 215 -14.14 11.20 5.75
N ARG A 216 -14.54 11.54 4.52
CA ARG A 216 -13.83 12.49 3.66
C ARG A 216 -13.72 13.86 4.31
N ALA A 217 -14.81 14.42 4.84
CA ALA A 217 -14.77 15.70 5.54
C ALA A 217 -13.80 15.69 6.74
N LYS A 218 -13.78 14.61 7.54
CA LYS A 218 -12.83 14.45 8.66
C LYS A 218 -11.37 14.37 8.19
N LEU A 219 -11.11 13.73 7.05
CA LEU A 219 -9.77 13.67 6.49
C LEU A 219 -9.34 15.03 5.94
N GLU A 220 -10.23 15.71 5.22
CA GLU A 220 -9.99 17.06 4.69
C GLU A 220 -9.69 18.06 5.82
N GLU A 221 -10.40 17.98 6.95
CA GLU A 221 -10.10 18.76 8.16
C GLU A 221 -8.69 18.49 8.69
N ARG A 222 -8.34 17.21 8.89
CA ARG A 222 -7.00 16.81 9.39
C ARG A 222 -5.88 17.22 8.45
N VAL A 223 -6.11 17.12 7.14
CA VAL A 223 -5.16 17.59 6.12
C VAL A 223 -4.98 19.10 6.23
N GLY A 224 -6.06 19.87 6.34
CA GLY A 224 -5.98 21.32 6.53
C GLY A 224 -5.20 21.72 7.79
N GLU A 225 -5.39 21.01 8.91
CA GLU A 225 -4.61 21.24 10.14
C GLU A 225 -3.13 20.92 9.97
N LEU A 226 -2.80 19.83 9.28
CA LEU A 226 -1.41 19.44 8.97
C LEU A 226 -0.75 20.49 8.08
N GLU A 227 -1.43 20.93 7.01
CA GLU A 227 -0.94 21.97 6.12
C GLU A 227 -0.71 23.29 6.85
N ARG A 228 -1.61 23.68 7.77
CA ARG A 228 -1.43 24.88 8.61
C ARG A 228 -0.16 24.78 9.46
N ARG A 229 0.05 23.62 10.11
CA ARG A 229 1.23 23.37 10.95
C ARG A 229 2.52 23.37 10.13
N ASP A 230 2.51 22.74 8.96
CA ASP A 230 3.69 22.68 8.11
C ASP A 230 4.02 24.03 7.47
N ALA A 231 3.00 24.85 7.14
CA ALA A 231 3.22 26.24 6.74
C ALA A 231 3.87 27.07 7.85
N GLU A 232 3.45 26.88 9.11
CA GLU A 232 4.06 27.57 10.25
C GLU A 232 5.52 27.13 10.49
N LYS A 233 5.79 25.81 10.45
CA LYS A 233 7.15 25.28 10.56
C LYS A 233 8.04 25.80 9.43
N ARG A 234 7.55 25.79 8.19
CA ARG A 234 8.28 26.31 7.03
C ARG A 234 8.67 27.78 7.24
N ARG A 235 7.76 28.62 7.73
CA ARG A 235 8.06 30.03 8.07
C ARG A 235 9.11 30.17 9.16
N ARG A 236 9.12 29.28 10.16
CA ARG A 236 10.16 29.28 11.21
C ARG A 236 11.51 28.87 10.65
N LEU A 237 11.55 27.85 9.81
CA LEU A 237 12.76 27.40 9.13
C LEU A 237 13.33 28.49 8.23
N GLU A 238 12.50 29.15 7.42
CA GLU A 238 12.92 30.27 6.57
C GLU A 238 13.61 31.39 7.36
N LYS A 239 13.10 31.72 8.55
CA LYS A 239 13.74 32.70 9.45
C LYS A 239 15.09 32.23 9.97
N LEU A 240 15.20 30.93 10.31
CA LEU A 240 16.45 30.33 10.78
C LEU A 240 17.48 30.26 9.65
N GLU A 241 17.08 29.85 8.45
CA GLU A 241 17.92 29.85 7.25
C GLU A 241 18.43 31.25 6.94
N GLY A 242 17.57 32.27 6.99
CA GLY A 242 17.99 33.66 6.83
C GLY A 242 18.95 34.15 7.91
N ALA A 243 18.84 33.67 9.15
CA ALA A 243 19.79 33.95 10.22
C ALA A 243 21.12 33.23 10.00
N MET A 244 21.09 31.96 9.60
CA MET A 244 22.28 31.18 9.27
C MET A 244 23.05 31.80 8.11
N GLN A 245 22.37 32.22 7.04
CA GLN A 245 23.00 32.93 5.92
C GLN A 245 23.67 34.24 6.36
N ARG A 246 23.07 34.97 7.31
CA ARG A 246 23.73 36.17 7.88
C ARG A 246 24.98 35.81 8.66
N ILE A 247 24.93 34.77 9.50
CA ILE A 247 26.09 34.30 10.27
C ILE A 247 27.19 33.83 9.32
N GLU A 248 26.84 33.10 8.27
CA GLU A 248 27.78 32.63 7.26
C GLU A 248 28.47 33.79 6.53
N ARG A 249 27.74 34.84 6.14
CA ARG A 249 28.35 36.05 5.58
C ARG A 249 29.31 36.75 6.54
N VAL A 250 28.93 36.90 7.81
CA VAL A 250 29.80 37.52 8.82
C VAL A 250 31.05 36.67 9.04
N ARG A 251 30.92 35.34 9.07
CA ARG A 251 32.07 34.44 9.18
C ARG A 251 33.02 34.58 8.00
N LEU A 252 32.51 34.70 6.78
CA LEU A 252 33.35 34.93 5.59
C LEU A 252 34.11 36.26 5.69
N LEU A 253 33.44 37.34 6.11
CA LEU A 253 34.09 38.65 6.28
C LEU A 253 35.13 38.65 7.40
N LEU A 254 34.86 37.96 8.51
CA LEU A 254 35.83 37.83 9.61
C LEU A 254 37.05 37.01 9.18
N ALA A 255 36.85 35.94 8.40
CA ALA A 255 37.96 35.17 7.86
C ALA A 255 38.83 36.03 6.92
N GLU A 256 38.22 36.83 6.04
CA GLU A 256 38.96 37.75 5.15
C GLU A 256 39.70 38.86 5.92
N SER A 257 39.14 39.36 7.04
CA SER A 257 39.84 40.33 7.89
C SER A 257 40.98 39.69 8.69
N ASP A 258 40.78 38.47 9.19
CA ASP A 258 41.82 37.72 9.92
C ASP A 258 43.02 37.46 8.97
N ASP A 259 42.78 37.07 7.71
CA ASP A 259 43.82 36.89 6.69
C ASP A 259 44.54 38.22 6.37
N SER A 260 43.81 39.34 6.32
CA SER A 260 44.37 40.68 6.04
C SER A 260 45.25 41.20 7.19
N ASP A 261 44.87 40.90 8.43
CA ASP A 261 45.65 41.27 9.62
C ASP A 261 46.92 40.41 9.72
N GLU A 262 46.90 39.14 9.29
CA GLU A 262 48.10 38.30 9.17
C GLU A 262 49.05 38.83 8.07
N ASP A 263 48.55 39.14 6.88
CA ASP A 263 49.36 39.71 5.79
C ASP A 263 49.99 41.06 6.17
N ALA A 264 49.28 41.90 6.92
CA ALA A 264 49.80 43.20 7.38
C ALA A 264 50.91 43.07 8.42
N LEU A 265 50.87 42.05 9.28
CA LEU A 265 51.94 41.78 10.26
C LEU A 265 53.20 41.25 9.58
N ASP A 266 53.04 40.41 8.55
CA ASP A 266 54.16 39.91 7.74
C ASP A 266 54.81 41.05 6.93
N GLU A 267 54.02 41.96 6.33
CA GLU A 267 54.54 43.15 5.64
C GLU A 267 55.30 44.12 6.58
N GLU A 268 54.79 44.32 7.80
CA GLU A 268 55.49 45.16 8.80
C GLU A 268 56.79 44.50 9.31
N GLU A 269 56.82 43.17 9.45
CA GLU A 269 58.02 42.44 9.87
C GLU A 269 59.12 42.47 8.79
N GLU A 270 58.75 42.28 7.51
CA GLU A 270 59.67 42.43 6.38
C GLU A 270 60.23 43.86 6.26
N ASP A 271 59.41 44.89 6.46
CA ASP A 271 59.83 46.30 6.44
C ASP A 271 60.81 46.65 7.58
N VAL A 272 60.59 46.08 8.77
CA VAL A 272 61.46 46.26 9.94
C VAL A 272 62.79 45.53 9.73
N GLU A 273 62.76 44.32 9.18
CA GLU A 273 63.97 43.56 8.86
C GLU A 273 64.80 44.28 7.77
N PHE A 274 64.15 44.78 6.72
CA PHE A 274 64.78 45.54 5.64
C PHE A 274 65.44 46.83 6.13
N ARG A 275 64.76 47.61 6.99
CA ARG A 275 65.37 48.80 7.63
C ARG A 275 66.57 48.44 8.50
N GLY A 276 66.52 47.30 9.20
CA GLY A 276 67.63 46.79 10.00
C GLY A 276 68.87 46.48 9.15
N TYR A 277 68.69 45.83 7.99
CA TYR A 277 69.79 45.57 7.06
C TYR A 277 70.38 46.86 6.46
N GLU A 278 69.56 47.84 6.10
CA GLU A 278 70.03 49.12 5.56
C GLU A 278 70.84 49.92 6.60
N GLU A 279 70.44 49.90 7.87
CA GLU A 279 71.18 50.55 8.96
C GLU A 279 72.52 49.85 9.25
N LEU A 280 72.55 48.52 9.22
CA LEU A 280 73.78 47.72 9.28
C LEU A 280 74.74 48.04 8.13
N GLU A 281 74.24 48.22 6.92
CA GLU A 281 75.05 48.55 5.75
C GLU A 281 75.61 49.99 5.82
N ARG A 282 74.82 50.94 6.35
CA ARG A 282 75.30 52.30 6.66
C ARG A 282 76.41 52.31 7.71
N LEU A 283 76.29 51.48 8.75
CA LEU A 283 77.32 51.32 9.79
C LEU A 283 78.59 50.68 9.21
N LYS A 284 78.44 49.69 8.33
CA LYS A 284 79.56 49.05 7.63
C LYS A 284 80.30 50.03 6.72
N ASN A 285 79.59 50.82 5.92
CA ASN A 285 80.21 51.86 5.08
C ASN A 285 80.92 52.95 5.91
N ARG A 286 80.40 53.28 7.10
CA ARG A 286 81.08 54.19 8.03
C ARG A 286 82.40 53.64 8.57
N GLN A 287 82.48 52.33 8.82
CA GLN A 287 83.75 51.70 9.22
C GLN A 287 84.77 51.63 8.08
N HIS A 288 84.33 51.35 6.84
CA HIS A 288 85.24 51.24 5.69
C HIS A 288 85.76 52.60 5.20
N GLY A 289 85.07 53.71 5.53
CA GLY A 289 85.55 55.08 5.27
C GLY A 289 86.72 55.52 6.17
N ASN A 290 87.04 54.78 7.24
CA ASN A 290 88.05 55.19 8.22
C ASN A 290 89.39 54.42 8.12
N THR A 291 89.56 53.55 7.12
CA THR A 291 90.77 52.71 6.97
C THR A 291 91.60 53.07 5.73
N THR A 292 91.65 54.35 5.37
CA THR A 292 92.52 54.84 4.29
C THR A 292 93.26 56.10 4.75
N MET A 293 94.29 55.94 5.58
CA MET A 293 95.45 56.84 5.62
C MET A 293 96.74 56.02 5.90
N LYS A 294 97.71 56.22 5.00
CA LYS A 294 99.02 55.55 4.89
C LYS A 294 100.08 56.16 5.85
N PRO A 295 101.27 55.52 6.01
CA PRO A 295 102.20 55.73 7.12
C PRO A 295 103.21 56.87 6.87
N GLY A 296 103.79 57.42 7.95
CA GLY A 296 104.90 58.37 7.88
C GLY A 296 105.46 58.82 9.24
N GLU A 297 106.49 58.12 9.72
CA GLU A 297 107.58 58.63 10.59
C GLU A 297 108.41 59.74 9.89
N PRO A 298 109.40 60.43 10.51
CA PRO A 298 109.98 60.29 11.86
C PRO A 298 110.14 61.60 12.66
N VAL A 299 110.42 61.44 13.97
CA VAL A 299 110.81 62.50 14.91
C VAL A 299 112.34 62.60 14.96
N THR A 300 112.88 63.80 14.72
CA THR A 300 114.30 64.15 14.88
C THR A 300 114.57 64.81 16.24
N LEU A 301 115.64 64.37 16.90
CA LEU A 301 116.48 65.15 17.83
C LEU A 301 117.93 65.06 17.33
#